data_AF-A0A0G1H1K0-F1
#
_entry.id   AF-A0A0G1H1K0-F1
#
_cell.length_a   1.000
_cell.length_b   1.000
_cell.length_c   1.000
_cell.angle_alpha   90.00
_cell.angle_beta   90.00
_cell.angle_gamma   90.00
#
_symmetry.space_group_name_H-M   'P 1'
#
loop_
_entity.id
_entity.type
_entity.pdbx_description
1 polymer ?
#
loop_
_entity_poly.entity_id
_entity_poly.type
_entity_poly.pdbx_seq_one_letter_code
_entity_poly.pdbx_strand_id
1 'polypeptide(L)'
;MFKTNKKGFTLIELLVVIAIIGILASIVLASLNSARRKSRDARRVADLGQLRLANELYFDSNRSYPGGATMAALTQNLVTDTDCSGATCIAS
;
A
#
# COMPACT_ATOMS: atom_id res chain seq x y z
N MET A 1 20.94 -57.66 7.61
CA MET A 1 21.36 -56.92 8.82
C MET A 1 21.91 -55.56 8.40
N PHE A 2 21.08 -54.51 8.40
CA PHE A 2 21.49 -53.17 7.97
C PHE A 2 22.10 -52.42 9.14
N LYS A 3 23.43 -52.28 9.12
CA LYS A 3 24.20 -51.55 10.12
C LYS A 3 24.00 -50.06 9.89
N THR A 4 23.12 -49.43 10.66
CA THR A 4 22.87 -47.99 10.59
C THR A 4 24.03 -47.24 11.24
N ASN A 5 24.93 -46.71 10.42
CA ASN A 5 25.94 -45.75 10.85
C ASN A 5 25.23 -44.42 11.19
N LYS A 6 24.85 -44.24 12.46
CA LYS A 6 24.35 -42.96 12.94
C LYS A 6 25.54 -42.02 13.17
N LYS A 7 25.86 -41.19 12.17
CA LYS A 7 26.74 -40.03 12.38
C LYS A 7 25.93 -38.95 13.10
N GLY A 8 26.41 -38.53 14.28
CA GLY A 8 25.81 -37.42 15.02
C GLY A 8 26.16 -36.09 14.37
N PHE A 9 25.21 -35.14 14.40
CA PHE A 9 25.47 -33.74 14.05
C PHE A 9 26.41 -33.13 15.08
N THR A 10 27.45 -32.45 14.61
CA THR A 10 28.31 -31.67 15.49
C THR A 10 27.62 -30.33 15.82
N LEU A 11 27.83 -29.82 17.04
CA LEU A 11 27.26 -28.52 17.44
C LEU A 11 27.77 -27.37 16.55
N ILE A 12 28.99 -27.49 16.03
CA ILE A 12 29.59 -26.50 15.14
C ILE A 12 28.92 -26.48 13.75
N GLU A 13 28.46 -27.62 13.25
CA GLU A 13 27.71 -27.70 11.98
C GLU A 13 26.39 -26.94 12.07
N LEU A 14 25.68 -26.99 13.20
CA LEU A 14 24.45 -26.21 13.36
C LEU A 14 24.72 -24.72 13.61
N LEU A 15 25.81 -24.40 14.31
CA LEU A 15 26.17 -23.02 14.63
C LEU A 15 26.52 -22.21 13.37
N VAL A 16 27.27 -22.79 12.43
CA VAL A 16 27.62 -22.09 11.18
C VAL A 16 26.40 -21.86 10.29
N VAL A 17 25.43 -22.78 10.30
CA VAL A 17 24.22 -22.67 9.47
C VAL A 17 23.36 -21.50 9.90
N ILE A 18 23.09 -21.35 11.20
CA ILE A 18 22.29 -20.22 11.69
C ILE A 18 23.02 -18.88 11.48
N ALA A 19 24.35 -18.87 11.53
CA ALA A 19 25.15 -17.68 11.23
C ALA A 19 24.98 -17.24 9.76
N ILE A 20 25.07 -18.18 8.81
CA ILE A 20 24.89 -17.89 7.39
C ILE A 20 23.44 -17.46 7.11
N ILE A 21 22.44 -18.14 7.67
CA ILE A 21 21.02 -17.77 7.51
C ILE A 21 20.77 -16.36 8.05
N GLY A 22 21.36 -16.00 9.20
CA GLY A 22 21.23 -14.67 9.79
C GLY A 22 21.78 -13.56 8.88
N ILE A 23 22.96 -13.78 8.29
CA ILE A 23 23.57 -12.83 7.34
C ILE A 23 22.65 -12.64 6.12
N LEU A 24 22.22 -13.74 5.49
CA LEU A 24 21.36 -13.68 4.31
C LEU A 24 20.00 -13.01 4.63
N ALA A 25 19.38 -13.35 5.76
CA ALA A 25 18.10 -12.78 6.18
C ALA A 25 18.18 -11.27 6.41
N SER A 26 19.29 -10.78 6.98
CA SER A 26 19.48 -9.34 7.24
C SER A 26 19.50 -8.50 5.95
N ILE A 27 20.18 -8.99 4.92
CA ILE A 27 20.28 -8.34 3.60
C ILE A 27 18.92 -8.32 2.91
N VAL A 28 18.20 -9.44 2.95
CA VAL A 28 16.86 -9.57 2.36
C VAL A 28 15.88 -8.60 3.01
N LEU A 29 15.90 -8.47 4.33
CA LEU A 29 15.00 -7.56 5.05
C LEU A 29 15.25 -6.09 4.69
N ALA A 30 16.53 -5.68 4.61
CA ALA A 30 16.89 -4.33 4.19
C ALA A 30 16.40 -4.02 2.76
N SER A 31 16.55 -4.98 1.85
CA SER A 31 16.09 -4.87 0.45
C SER A 31 14.55 -4.76 0.35
N LEU A 32 13.84 -5.56 1.14
CA LEU A 32 12.37 -5.58 1.14
C LEU A 32 11.76 -4.23 1.56
N ASN A 33 12.36 -3.53 2.52
CA ASN A 33 11.89 -2.22 2.96
C ASN A 33 11.95 -1.18 1.82
N SER A 34 13.03 -1.18 1.03
CA SER A 34 13.16 -0.31 -0.13
C SER A 34 12.14 -0.68 -1.22
N ALA A 35 11.97 -1.97 -1.51
CA ALA A 35 11.01 -2.46 -2.49
C ALA A 35 9.55 -2.08 -2.14
N ARG A 36 9.17 -2.13 -0.85
CA ARG A 36 7.85 -1.70 -0.37
C ARG A 36 7.62 -0.20 -0.57
N ARG A 37 8.63 0.64 -0.30
CA ARG A 37 8.54 2.09 -0.55
C ARG A 37 8.33 2.36 -2.04
N LYS A 38 9.12 1.70 -2.90
CA LYS A 38 9.01 1.82 -4.37
C LYS A 38 7.65 1.35 -4.89
N SER A 39 7.10 0.27 -4.34
CA SER A 39 5.76 -0.22 -4.71
C SER A 39 4.66 0.80 -4.39
N ARG A 40 4.70 1.43 -3.21
CA ARG A 40 3.78 2.51 -2.84
C ARG A 40 3.91 3.73 -3.78
N ASP A 41 5.13 4.08 -4.15
CA ASP A 41 5.37 5.20 -5.06
C ASP A 41 4.87 4.88 -6.48
N ALA A 42 5.09 3.65 -6.96
CA ALA A 42 4.53 3.18 -8.22
C ALA A 42 2.99 3.22 -8.22
N ARG A 43 2.36 2.84 -7.10
CA ARG A 43 0.90 2.92 -6.94
C ARG A 43 0.41 4.37 -7.04
N ARG A 44 1.05 5.30 -6.33
CA ARG A 44 0.71 6.73 -6.39
C ARG A 44 0.81 7.28 -7.82
N VAL A 45 1.87 6.93 -8.55
CA VAL A 45 2.04 7.34 -9.94
C VAL A 45 0.92 6.80 -10.82
N ALA A 46 0.53 5.53 -10.64
CA ALA A 46 -0.60 4.94 -11.36
C ALA A 46 -1.93 5.64 -11.04
N ASP A 47 -2.21 5.91 -9.76
CA ASP A 47 -3.42 6.60 -9.32
C ASP A 47 -3.48 8.03 -9.89
N LEU A 48 -2.36 8.77 -9.89
CA LEU A 48 -2.28 10.10 -10.52
C LEU A 48 -2.47 10.03 -12.03
N GLY A 49 -1.96 8.99 -12.68
CA GLY A 49 -2.20 8.75 -14.11
C GLY A 49 -3.69 8.54 -14.42
N GLN A 50 -4.40 7.80 -13.58
CA GLN A 50 -5.83 7.60 -13.70
C GLN A 50 -6.62 8.92 -13.51
N LEU A 51 -6.25 9.72 -12.51
CA LEU A 51 -6.86 11.03 -12.28
C LEU A 51 -6.61 12.00 -13.44
N ARG A 52 -5.40 12.00 -14.01
CA ARG A 52 -5.08 12.79 -15.20
C ARG A 52 -5.99 12.41 -16.37
N LEU A 53 -6.16 11.11 -16.62
CA LEU A 53 -7.02 10.63 -17.69
C LEU A 53 -8.49 11.02 -17.45
N ALA A 54 -8.98 10.89 -16.21
CA ALA A 54 -10.33 11.32 -15.85
C ALA A 54 -10.55 12.83 -16.08
N ASN A 55 -9.56 13.66 -15.73
CA ASN A 55 -9.62 15.11 -15.95
C ASN A 55 -9.59 15.48 -17.43
N GLU A 56 -8.82 14.76 -18.25
CA GLU A 56 -8.79 14.96 -19.71
C GLU A 56 -10.15 14.63 -20.34
N LEU A 57 -10.76 13.51 -19.95
CA LEU A 57 -12.10 13.12 -20.41
C LEU A 57 -13.18 14.15 -20.01
N TYR A 58 -13.06 14.71 -18.80
CA TYR A 58 -13.95 15.78 -18.36
C TYR A 58 -13.74 17.07 -19.18
N PHE A 59 -12.49 17.43 -19.45
CA PHE A 59 -12.19 18.61 -20.26
C PHE A 59 -12.72 18.48 -21.70
N ASP A 60 -12.62 17.30 -22.31
CA ASP A 60 -13.18 17.02 -23.63
C ASP A 60 -14.71 17.27 -23.68
N SER A 61 -15.41 16.87 -22.61
CA SER A 61 -16.87 17.01 -22.51
C SER A 61 -17.33 18.43 -22.11
N ASN A 62 -16.65 19.07 -21.17
CA ASN A 62 -17.10 20.29 -20.51
C ASN A 62 -16.28 21.55 -20.87
N ARG A 63 -15.23 21.40 -21.70
CA ARG A 63 -14.27 22.46 -22.12
C ARG A 63 -13.65 23.26 -20.97
N SER A 64 -13.66 22.70 -19.76
CA SER A 64 -13.08 23.26 -18.55
C SER A 64 -12.62 22.12 -17.67
N TYR A 65 -11.55 22.32 -16.91
CA TYR A 65 -11.15 21.37 -15.88
C TYR A 65 -12.12 21.44 -14.69
N PRO A 66 -12.28 20.34 -13.92
CA PRO A 66 -13.05 20.39 -12.68
C PRO A 66 -12.35 21.38 -11.75
N GLY A 67 -13.02 22.50 -11.47
CA GLY A 67 -12.51 23.51 -10.55
C GLY A 67 -12.32 22.88 -9.17
N GLY A 68 -11.14 23.10 -8.57
CA GLY A 68 -10.93 22.74 -7.17
C GLY A 68 -12.05 23.32 -6.35
N ALA A 69 -12.67 22.50 -5.50
CA ALA A 69 -13.84 22.90 -4.74
C ALA A 69 -13.51 24.21 -4.01
N THR A 70 -14.10 25.31 -4.47
CA THR A 70 -14.01 26.58 -3.76
C THR A 70 -14.58 26.34 -2.38
N MET A 71 -14.20 27.13 -1.38
CA MET A 71 -14.83 27.03 -0.04
C MET A 71 -16.37 27.03 -0.14
N ALA A 72 -16.94 27.67 -1.17
CA ALA A 72 -18.36 27.62 -1.52
C ALA A 72 -18.85 26.23 -2.02
N ALA A 73 -18.07 25.51 -2.82
CA ALA A 73 -18.42 24.16 -3.28
C ALA A 73 -18.27 23.10 -2.18
N LEU A 74 -17.31 23.26 -1.26
CA LEU A 74 -17.17 22.38 -0.09
C LEU A 74 -18.31 22.61 0.92
N THR A 75 -18.81 23.83 1.08
CA THR A 75 -20.01 24.07 1.89
C THR A 75 -21.28 23.46 1.30
N GLN A 76 -21.29 23.17 -0.01
CA GLN A 76 -22.43 22.52 -0.65
C GLN A 76 -22.43 21.00 -0.41
N ASN A 77 -21.25 20.35 -0.40
CA ASN A 77 -21.14 18.92 -0.10
C ASN A 77 -21.04 18.58 1.41
N LEU A 78 -20.77 19.54 2.30
CA LEU A 78 -20.93 19.35 3.74
C LEU A 78 -22.37 19.62 4.23
N VAL A 79 -23.27 20.12 3.36
CA VAL A 79 -24.68 20.43 3.72
C VAL A 79 -25.69 19.59 2.92
N THR A 80 -25.26 18.78 1.95
CA THR A 80 -26.12 17.76 1.32
C THR A 80 -26.05 16.39 1.97
N ASP A 81 -25.44 16.25 3.16
CA ASP A 81 -25.90 15.21 4.10
C ASP A 81 -27.19 15.69 4.80
N THR A 82 -28.17 16.06 3.98
CA THR A 82 -29.56 16.30 4.35
C THR A 82 -30.46 15.17 3.87
N ASP A 83 -29.88 13.98 3.62
CA ASP A 83 -30.61 12.72 3.55
C ASP A 83 -30.98 12.17 4.94
N CYS A 84 -31.17 13.04 5.93
CA CYS A 84 -32.00 12.75 7.11
C CYS A 84 -33.45 13.16 6.79
N SER A 85 -34.05 12.46 5.83
CA SER A 85 -35.48 12.52 5.50
C SER A 85 -36.32 11.77 6.54
N GLY A 86 -36.22 12.21 7.79
CA GLY A 86 -36.83 11.56 8.95
C GLY A 86 -35.85 11.55 10.11
N ALA A 87 -36.34 11.97 11.28
CA ALA A 87 -35.59 12.18 12.50
C ALA A 87 -34.52 11.10 12.81
N THR A 88 -33.38 11.57 13.32
CA THR A 88 -32.22 10.86 13.91
C THR A 88 -31.05 10.54 12.98
N CYS A 89 -30.18 11.54 12.78
CA CYS A 89 -28.78 11.31 12.47
C CYS A 89 -27.95 12.07 13.51
N ILE A 90 -27.85 11.48 14.70
CA ILE A 90 -26.90 11.89 15.74
C ILE A 90 -25.62 11.12 15.48
N ALA A 91 -24.51 11.86 15.40
CA ALA A 91 -23.15 11.35 15.25
C ALA A 91 -22.84 10.23 16.25
N SER A 92 -22.18 9.18 15.77
CA SER A 92 -21.27 8.36 16.58
C SER A 92 -19.85 8.86 16.37
#